data_AF-A0A942NRC2-F1
#
_entry.id   AF-A0A942NRC2-F1
#
_cell.length_a   1.000
_cell.length_b   1.000
_cell.length_c   1.000
_cell.angle_alpha   90.00
_cell.angle_beta   90.00
_cell.angle_gamma   90.00
#
_symmetry.space_group_name_H-M   'P 1'
#
loop_
_entity.id
_entity.type
_entity.pdbx_description
1 polymer ?
#
loop_
_entity_poly.entity_id
_entity_poly.type
_entity_poly.pdbx_seq_one_letter_code
_entity_poly.pdbx_strand_id
1 'polypeptide(L)'
;MAEPKFDIQTEGFTQLTVSGGSTTWRTTDTLKTKVVASNSFTLVISNLQAGMSGTLYVNITSGTSTITLSTGKTNRGAGRIDTLSAGHYIFCFEYDGTNFFWNMAKYA
;
A
#
# COMPACT_ATOMS: atom_id res chain seq x y z
N MET A 1 14.86 4.05 -29.78
CA MET A 1 14.63 5.05 -28.71
C MET A 1 14.14 4.29 -27.50
N ALA A 2 14.79 4.45 -26.34
CA ALA A 2 14.30 3.85 -25.10
C ALA A 2 13.05 4.60 -24.67
N GLU A 3 11.96 3.88 -24.36
CA GLU A 3 10.78 4.51 -23.78
C GLU A 3 11.14 5.16 -22.45
N PRO A 4 10.63 6.37 -22.14
CA PRO A 4 10.78 6.95 -20.83
C PRO A 4 10.10 6.05 -19.81
N LYS A 5 10.91 5.39 -18.95
CA LYS A 5 10.39 4.66 -17.80
C LYS A 5 9.95 5.67 -16.75
N PHE A 6 8.70 5.55 -16.33
CA PHE A 6 8.18 6.32 -15.20
C PHE A 6 8.80 5.77 -13.91
N ASP A 7 9.89 6.40 -13.45
CA ASP A 7 10.52 6.06 -12.18
C ASP A 7 9.86 6.85 -11.04
N ILE A 8 9.13 6.12 -10.20
CA ILE A 8 8.65 6.64 -8.93
C ILE A 8 9.86 6.77 -8.01
N GLN A 9 10.21 8.01 -7.67
CA GLN A 9 11.25 8.31 -6.69
C GLN A 9 10.76 7.88 -5.29
N THR A 10 11.29 6.76 -4.79
CA THR A 10 10.99 6.25 -3.43
C THR A 10 12.09 6.59 -2.43
N GLU A 11 12.95 7.57 -2.73
CA GLU A 11 13.96 8.02 -1.78
C GLU A 11 13.30 8.52 -0.49
N GLY A 12 13.79 8.06 0.66
CA GLY A 12 13.20 8.34 1.98
C GLY A 12 11.98 7.50 2.36
N PHE A 13 11.58 6.51 1.54
CA PHE A 13 10.61 5.50 1.95
C PHE A 13 11.31 4.40 2.75
N THR A 14 10.72 4.01 3.88
CA THR A 14 11.17 2.82 4.61
C THR A 14 10.80 1.57 3.82
N GLN A 15 11.74 0.65 3.62
CA GLN A 15 11.47 -0.58 2.86
C GLN A 15 10.90 -1.67 3.77
N LEU A 16 9.77 -2.25 3.35
CA LEU A 16 9.15 -3.44 3.90
C LEU A 16 9.23 -4.57 2.86
N THR A 17 10.01 -5.61 3.12
CA THR A 17 10.12 -6.77 2.24
C THR A 17 9.14 -7.85 2.67
N VAL A 18 8.37 -8.40 1.72
CA VAL A 18 7.34 -9.43 1.97
C VAL A 18 7.59 -10.62 1.05
N SER A 19 7.94 -11.79 1.61
CA SER A 19 8.22 -13.00 0.83
C SER A 19 6.96 -13.83 0.46
N GLY A 20 5.81 -13.44 0.98
CA GLY A 20 4.50 -14.07 0.76
C GLY A 20 3.67 -14.13 2.05
N GLY A 21 2.40 -14.49 1.94
CA GLY A 21 1.50 -14.62 3.09
C GLY A 21 0.96 -13.28 3.60
N SER A 22 0.70 -13.16 4.90
CA SER A 22 0.16 -11.93 5.50
C SER A 22 1.24 -11.18 6.27
N THR A 23 1.36 -9.87 6.05
CA THR A 23 2.20 -8.99 6.86
C THR A 23 1.37 -7.80 7.36
N THR A 24 1.80 -7.21 8.47
CA THR A 24 1.16 -6.02 9.04
C THR A 24 2.13 -4.85 8.98
N TRP A 25 1.73 -3.78 8.31
CA TRP A 25 2.42 -2.51 8.41
C TRP A 25 1.83 -1.70 9.57
N ARG A 26 2.69 -1.38 10.52
CA ARG A 26 2.38 -0.55 11.68
C ARG A 26 2.87 0.86 11.39
N THR A 27 1.99 1.84 11.49
CA THR A 27 2.28 3.22 11.09
C THR A 27 3.10 4.00 12.13
N THR A 28 3.61 3.33 13.16
CA THR A 28 4.56 3.91 14.14
C THR A 28 5.91 4.23 13.52
N ASP A 29 6.24 3.60 12.39
CA ASP A 29 7.63 3.55 11.93
C ASP A 29 7.93 4.60 10.86
N THR A 30 6.98 4.92 9.98
CA THR A 30 7.03 6.05 9.01
C THR A 30 5.77 6.05 8.16
N LEU A 31 5.28 7.23 7.75
CA LEU A 31 4.08 7.34 6.89
C LEU A 31 4.37 7.09 5.40
N LYS A 32 5.64 6.91 5.01
CA LYS A 32 6.08 6.59 3.64
C LYS A 32 6.76 5.23 3.63
N THR A 33 6.19 4.24 2.96
CA THR A 33 6.72 2.87 2.97
C THR A 33 6.74 2.23 1.58
N LYS A 34 7.86 1.62 1.23
CA LYS A 34 8.06 0.85 0.00
C LYS A 34 7.91 -0.63 0.30
N VAL A 35 6.83 -1.22 -0.18
CA VAL A 35 6.58 -2.66 -0.07
C VAL A 35 7.13 -3.35 -1.31
N VAL A 36 8.06 -4.27 -1.11
CA VAL A 36 8.60 -5.12 -2.17
C VAL A 36 8.16 -6.54 -1.90
N ALA A 37 7.38 -7.11 -2.82
CA ALA A 37 6.89 -8.47 -2.69
C ALA A 37 7.25 -9.31 -3.92
N SER A 38 7.74 -10.53 -3.66
CA SER A 38 8.09 -11.49 -4.71
C SER A 38 6.93 -12.42 -5.10
N ASN A 39 5.91 -12.52 -4.24
CA ASN A 39 4.76 -13.42 -4.36
C ASN A 39 3.47 -12.72 -3.92
N SER A 40 2.32 -13.40 -4.09
CA SER A 40 1.05 -13.00 -3.50
C SER A 40 1.17 -12.71 -2.00
N PHE A 41 0.69 -11.55 -1.56
CA PHE A 41 0.67 -11.18 -0.15
C PHE A 41 -0.62 -10.49 0.26
N THR A 42 -0.91 -10.52 1.56
CA THR A 42 -1.89 -9.66 2.21
C THR A 42 -1.16 -8.67 3.09
N LEU A 43 -1.42 -7.38 2.91
CA LEU A 43 -0.88 -6.33 3.78
C LEU A 43 -2.00 -5.75 4.63
N VAL A 44 -1.83 -5.82 5.95
CA VAL A 44 -2.77 -5.20 6.89
C VAL A 44 -2.17 -3.87 7.37
N ILE A 45 -2.89 -2.77 7.18
CA ILE A 45 -2.53 -1.46 7.74
C ILE A 45 -3.21 -1.33 9.10
N SER A 46 -2.44 -1.12 10.16
CA SER A 46 -2.92 -1.11 11.54
C SER A 46 -2.26 -0.06 12.43
N ASN A 47 -2.81 0.14 13.62
CA ASN A 47 -2.31 1.07 14.64
C ASN A 47 -2.36 2.55 14.20
N LEU A 48 -3.39 2.92 13.45
CA LEU A 48 -3.61 4.29 12.99
C LEU A 48 -4.37 5.12 14.01
N GLN A 49 -3.97 6.38 14.14
CA GLN A 49 -4.62 7.40 14.96
C GLN A 49 -5.31 8.44 14.07
N ALA A 50 -6.33 9.11 14.60
CA ALA A 50 -7.03 10.18 13.89
C ALA A 50 -6.05 11.26 13.39
N GLY A 51 -6.18 11.66 12.13
CA GLY A 51 -5.32 12.62 11.46
C GLY A 51 -4.05 12.02 10.83
N MET A 52 -3.83 10.71 10.93
CA MET A 52 -2.70 10.07 10.26
C MET A 52 -2.97 9.88 8.76
N SER A 53 -1.99 10.24 7.94
CA SER A 53 -2.01 10.05 6.49
C SER A 53 -0.75 9.33 6.02
N GLY A 54 -0.83 8.42 5.07
CA GLY A 54 0.34 7.69 4.58
C GLY A 54 0.37 7.48 3.08
N THR A 55 1.55 7.14 2.59
CA THR A 55 1.82 6.77 1.21
C THR A 55 2.58 5.45 1.19
N LEU A 56 2.02 4.46 0.49
CA LEU A 56 2.68 3.21 0.18
C LEU A 56 3.00 3.18 -1.29
N TYR A 57 4.25 2.89 -1.58
CA TYR A 57 4.63 2.38 -2.89
C TYR A 57 4.68 0.86 -2.79
N VAL A 58 3.98 0.17 -3.68
CA VAL A 58 3.94 -1.30 -3.72
C VAL A 58 4.45 -1.76 -5.06
N ASN A 59 5.51 -2.58 -5.04
CA ASN A 59 6.01 -3.27 -6.22
C ASN A 59 5.65 -4.75 -6.13
N ILE A 60 4.76 -5.19 -7.03
CA ILE A 60 4.34 -6.59 -7.15
C ILE A 60 4.99 -7.15 -8.39
N THR A 61 5.98 -8.03 -8.22
CA THR A 61 6.68 -8.65 -9.35
C THR A 61 5.91 -9.83 -9.93
N SER A 62 5.15 -10.55 -9.11
CA SER A 62 4.32 -11.69 -9.54
C SER A 62 3.18 -11.97 -8.56
N GLY A 63 2.17 -12.74 -9.02
CA GLY A 63 1.05 -13.17 -8.19
C GLY A 63 -0.08 -12.14 -8.06
N THR A 64 -0.92 -12.33 -7.04
CA THR A 64 -2.08 -11.49 -6.74
C THR A 64 -2.04 -11.11 -5.28
N SER A 65 -2.07 -9.81 -4.99
CA SER A 65 -1.96 -9.31 -3.63
C SER A 65 -3.21 -8.56 -3.18
N THR A 66 -3.34 -8.43 -1.88
CA THR A 66 -4.45 -7.78 -1.20
C THR A 66 -3.90 -6.76 -0.21
N ILE A 67 -4.52 -5.59 -0.14
CA ILE A 67 -4.28 -4.61 0.92
C ILE A 67 -5.56 -4.49 1.75
N THR A 68 -5.43 -4.68 3.06
CA THR A 68 -6.52 -4.60 4.02
C THR A 68 -6.26 -3.44 4.98
N LEU A 69 -7.26 -2.57 5.11
CA LEU A 69 -7.33 -1.51 6.10
C LEU A 69 -8.05 -2.09 7.32
N SER A 70 -7.33 -2.27 8.43
CA SER A 70 -7.83 -3.00 9.60
C SER A 70 -8.95 -2.29 10.36
N THR A 71 -9.12 -1.00 10.12
CA THR A 71 -10.15 -0.16 10.75
C THR A 71 -10.85 0.70 9.70
N GLY A 72 -12.02 1.21 10.07
CA GLY A 72 -12.75 2.23 9.33
C GLY A 72 -13.47 1.80 8.06
N LYS A 73 -14.62 2.42 7.84
CA LYS A 73 -15.36 2.29 6.58
C LYS A 73 -14.63 3.12 5.52
N THR A 74 -14.46 2.58 4.33
CA THR A 74 -13.97 3.38 3.21
C THR A 74 -15.17 4.05 2.54
N ASN A 75 -14.93 5.20 1.92
CA ASN A 75 -15.87 5.86 1.02
C ASN A 75 -16.24 5.03 -0.24
N ARG A 76 -15.65 3.85 -0.47
CA ARG A 76 -15.92 2.93 -1.60
C ARG A 76 -16.17 1.46 -1.23
N GLY A 77 -16.40 1.13 0.05
CA GLY A 77 -16.67 -0.26 0.49
C GLY A 77 -15.90 -0.73 1.73
N ALA A 78 -15.82 -2.05 1.91
CA ALA A 78 -15.30 -2.69 3.12
C ALA A 78 -13.76 -2.78 3.11
N GLY A 79 -13.06 -1.71 3.49
CA GLY A 79 -11.69 -1.74 4.03
C GLY A 79 -10.63 -2.60 3.32
N ARG A 80 -10.82 -2.95 2.04
CA ARG A 80 -10.06 -4.01 1.39
C ARG A 80 -9.94 -3.72 -0.10
N ILE A 81 -8.72 -3.85 -0.59
CA ILE A 81 -8.34 -3.71 -1.99
C ILE A 81 -7.81 -5.06 -2.43
N ASP A 82 -8.66 -5.79 -3.14
CA ASP A 82 -8.38 -7.14 -3.61
C ASP A 82 -7.78 -7.16 -5.01
N THR A 83 -7.17 -8.28 -5.37
CA THR A 83 -6.80 -8.63 -6.74
C THR A 83 -5.75 -7.72 -7.41
N LEU A 84 -4.82 -7.16 -6.64
CA LEU A 84 -3.69 -6.40 -7.18
C LEU A 84 -2.76 -7.34 -7.95
N SER A 85 -2.78 -7.25 -9.28
CA SER A 85 -1.88 -8.00 -10.16
C SER A 85 -0.46 -7.43 -10.12
N ALA A 86 0.47 -8.07 -10.82
CA ALA A 86 1.80 -7.50 -11.07
C ALA A 86 1.74 -6.05 -11.60
N GLY A 87 2.70 -5.23 -11.15
CA GLY A 87 2.81 -3.81 -11.47
C GLY A 87 3.25 -2.95 -10.28
N HIS A 88 3.31 -1.64 -10.53
CA HIS A 88 3.66 -0.65 -9.53
C HIS A 88 2.41 0.09 -9.06
N TYR A 89 2.22 0.20 -7.75
CA TYR A 89 1.08 0.88 -7.17
C TYR A 89 1.53 1.99 -6.23
N ILE A 90 0.82 3.11 -6.28
CA ILE A 90 0.88 4.15 -5.25
C ILE A 90 -0.46 4.15 -4.55
N PHE A 91 -0.44 3.84 -3.26
CA PHE A 91 -1.60 3.90 -2.38
C PHE A 91 -1.41 5.05 -1.40
N CYS A 92 -2.29 6.03 -1.42
CA CYS A 92 -2.32 7.15 -0.49
C CYS A 92 -3.58 7.06 0.35
N PHE A 93 -3.48 7.38 1.64
CA PHE A 93 -4.65 7.38 2.52
C PHE A 93 -4.55 8.44 3.63
N GLU A 94 -5.71 8.76 4.21
CA GLU A 94 -5.91 9.53 5.43
C GLU A 94 -6.94 8.80 6.31
N TYR A 95 -6.72 8.81 7.62
CA TYR A 95 -7.63 8.24 8.61
C TYR A 95 -8.14 9.33 9.55
N ASP A 96 -9.46 9.60 9.54
CA ASP A 96 -10.07 10.64 10.40
C ASP A 96 -10.35 10.15 11.85
N GLY A 97 -10.00 8.89 12.16
CA GLY A 97 -10.34 8.23 13.43
C GLY A 97 -11.54 7.28 13.33
N THR A 98 -12.29 7.32 12.23
CA THR A 98 -13.48 6.51 11.94
C THR A 98 -13.48 5.93 10.53
N ASN A 99 -13.04 6.68 9.52
CA ASN A 99 -13.09 6.36 8.11
C ASN A 99 -11.71 6.49 7.46
N PHE A 100 -11.51 5.70 6.41
CA PHE A 100 -10.37 5.87 5.51
C PHE A 100 -10.79 6.60 4.24
N PHE A 101 -10.08 7.67 3.94
CA PHE A 101 -10.08 8.32 2.65
C PHE A 101 -8.83 7.89 1.91
N TRP A 102 -8.96 7.28 0.74
CA TRP A 102 -7.80 6.75 0.03
C TRP A 102 -7.94 6.88 -1.48
N ASN A 103 -6.79 6.83 -2.14
CA ASN A 103 -6.69 6.74 -3.59
C ASN A 103 -5.55 5.78 -3.95
N MET A 104 -5.70 5.08 -5.07
CA MET A 104 -4.70 4.18 -5.58
C MET A 104 -4.53 4.36 -7.08
N ALA A 105 -3.28 4.56 -7.50
CA ALA A 105 -2.90 4.57 -8.89
C ALA A 105 -2.08 3.31 -9.20
N LYS A 106 -2.32 2.70 -10.36
CA LYS A 106 -1.50 1.63 -10.92
C LYS A 106 -0.70 2.17 -12.10
N TYR A 107 0.59 1.88 -12.11
CA TYR A 107 1.52 2.16 -13.20
C TYR A 107 1.99 0.80 -13.75
N ALA A 108 1.87 0.64 -15.07
CA ALA A 108 2.27 -0.57 -15.80
C ALA A 108 3.72 -0.45 -16.27
#